data_AF-A0A537KA67-F1
#
_entry.id   AF-A0A537KA67-F1
#
_cell.length_a   1.000
_cell.length_b   1.000
_cell.length_c   1.000
_cell.angle_alpha   90.00
_cell.angle_beta   90.00
_cell.angle_gamma   90.00
#
_symmetry.space_group_name_H-M   'P 1'
#
loop_
_entity.id
_entity.type
_entity.pdbx_description
1 polymer ?
#
loop_
_entity_poly.entity_id
_entity_poly.type
_entity_poly.pdbx_seq_one_letter_code
_entity_poly.pdbx_strand_id
1 'polypeptide(L)' 'MKKITSFIYVSASLMTTTLYAQNWSEKTNGTISIVTNKSGQTLGYSTTSGIKIITIDGFAFKDL' A
#
# COMPACT_ATOMS: atom_id res chain seq x y z
N MET A 1 -14.70 -1.90 -54.34
CA MET A 1 -15.81 -1.99 -53.35
C MET A 1 -15.63 -3.32 -52.64
N LYS A 2 -15.43 -3.49 -51.33
CA LYS A 2 -15.68 -2.69 -50.13
C LYS A 2 -14.52 -2.97 -49.15
N LYS A 3 -13.95 -1.93 -48.53
CA LYS A 3 -12.95 -2.05 -47.47
C LYS A 3 -13.69 -2.43 -46.19
N ILE A 4 -13.46 -3.62 -45.63
CA ILE A 4 -14.02 -4.00 -44.34
C ILE A 4 -12.93 -3.76 -43.30
N THR A 5 -12.87 -2.51 -42.84
CA THR A 5 -12.06 -2.10 -41.71
C THR A 5 -12.72 -2.66 -40.44
N SER A 6 -12.24 -3.81 -39.98
CA SER A 6 -12.73 -4.45 -38.76
C SER A 6 -12.27 -3.64 -37.54
N PHE A 7 -13.18 -2.81 -37.02
CA PHE A 7 -13.05 -2.17 -35.70
C PHE A 7 -13.15 -3.23 -34.61
N ILE A 8 -12.02 -3.67 -34.06
CA ILE A 8 -12.01 -4.47 -32.83
C ILE A 8 -12.19 -3.51 -31.65
N TYR A 9 -13.37 -3.60 -31.02
CA TYR A 9 -13.72 -2.92 -29.79
C TYR A 9 -12.74 -3.31 -28.68
N VAL A 10 -11.87 -2.39 -28.28
CA VAL A 10 -11.10 -2.51 -27.04
C VAL A 10 -12.06 -2.16 -25.89
N SER A 11 -12.67 -3.18 -25.30
CA SER A 11 -13.40 -3.05 -24.05
C SER A 11 -12.41 -2.77 -22.91
N ALA A 12 -12.11 -1.49 -22.67
CA ALA A 12 -11.28 -1.05 -21.57
C ALA A 12 -12.03 -1.26 -20.24
N SER A 13 -11.78 -2.38 -19.56
CA SER A 13 -12.21 -2.56 -18.17
C SER A 13 -11.44 -1.58 -17.28
N LEU A 14 -12.13 -0.57 -16.74
CA LEU A 14 -11.57 0.33 -15.73
C LEU A 14 -11.26 -0.49 -14.46
N MET A 15 -9.99 -0.84 -14.26
CA MET A 15 -9.54 -1.34 -12.97
C MET A 15 -9.54 -0.16 -11.98
N THR A 16 -10.54 -0.10 -11.11
CA THR A 16 -10.58 0.89 -10.03
C THR A 16 -9.55 0.49 -8.99
N THR A 17 -8.39 1.14 -8.98
CA THR A 17 -7.42 0.99 -7.90
C THR A 17 -7.97 1.70 -6.66
N THR A 18 -8.23 0.95 -5.60
CA THR A 18 -8.56 1.53 -4.30
C THR A 18 -7.29 2.16 -3.72
N LEU A 19 -7.20 3.48 -3.79
CA LEU A 19 -6.14 4.24 -3.12
C LEU A 19 -6.60 4.52 -1.69
N TYR A 20 -5.89 3.96 -0.71
CA TYR A 20 -6.09 4.26 0.70
C TYR A 20 -5.21 5.42 1.12
N ALA A 21 -5.75 6.35 1.91
CA ALA A 21 -4.95 7.41 2.51
C ALA A 21 -3.94 6.83 3.50
N GLN A 22 -2.74 7.42 3.59
CA GLN A 22 -1.75 7.01 4.58
C GLN A 22 -2.21 7.46 5.98
N ASN A 23 -2.63 6.50 6.80
CA ASN A 23 -3.12 6.71 8.16
C ASN A 23 -2.07 6.37 9.22
N TRP A 24 -0.78 6.41 8.87
CA TRP A 24 0.30 6.11 9.82
C TRP A 24 1.54 6.97 9.58
N SER A 25 2.35 7.08 10.62
CA SER A 25 3.66 7.72 10.57
C SER A 25 4.72 6.83 11.23
N GLU A 26 5.97 7.00 10.81
CA GLU A 26 7.11 6.31 11.40
C GLU A 26 8.13 7.31 11.90
N LYS A 27 8.72 7.00 13.07
CA LYS A 27 9.88 7.69 13.60
C LYS A 27 10.92 6.67 14.02
N THR A 28 12.09 6.74 13.40
CA THR A 28 13.25 5.95 13.77
C THR A 28 14.09 6.69 14.80
N ASN A 29 14.47 6.00 15.87
CA ASN A 29 15.40 6.47 16.88
C ASN A 29 16.49 5.42 17.10
N GLY A 30 17.64 5.61 16.45
CA GLY A 30 18.74 4.65 16.47
C GLY A 30 18.34 3.31 15.83
N THR A 31 18.40 2.23 16.60
CA THR A 31 18.06 0.88 16.14
C THR A 31 16.58 0.54 16.28
N ILE A 32 15.75 1.44 16.81
CA ILE A 32 14.32 1.19 17.02
C ILE A 32 13.50 2.12 16.14
N SER A 33 12.59 1.55 15.36
CA SER A 33 11.54 2.27 14.64
C SER A 33 10.23 2.18 15.39
N ILE A 34 9.53 3.31 15.48
CA ILE A 34 8.21 3.45 16.11
C ILE A 34 7.22 3.90 15.04
N VAL A 35 6.23 3.06 14.78
CA VAL A 35 5.14 3.31 13.84
C VAL A 35 3.88 3.67 14.63
N THR A 36 3.21 4.75 14.29
CA THR A 36 1.95 5.17 14.93
C THR A 36 0.82 5.15 13.90
N ASN A 37 -0.15 4.26 14.10
CA ASN A 37 -1.40 4.27 13.35
C ASN A 37 -2.36 5.33 13.92
N LYS A 38 -2.95 6.14 13.05
CA LYS A 38 -3.93 7.17 13.41
C LYS A 38 -5.13 6.52 14.10
N SER A 39 -5.48 7.02 15.29
CA SER A 39 -6.58 6.47 16.11
C SER A 39 -6.44 4.98 16.44
N GLY A 40 -5.23 4.43 16.38
CA GLY A 40 -4.96 3.02 16.58
C GLY A 40 -3.73 2.78 17.45
N GLN A 41 -3.13 1.60 17.29
CA GLN A 41 -1.98 1.18 18.08
C GLN A 41 -0.66 1.68 17.49
N THR A 42 0.30 1.96 18.38
CA THR A 42 1.69 2.20 18.04
C THR A 42 2.46 0.88 18.08
N LEU A 43 3.30 0.66 17.08
CA LEU A 43 4.14 -0.54 16.92
C LEU A 43 5.60 -0.13 17.06
N GLY A 44 6.38 -0.91 17.80
CA GLY A 44 7.83 -0.79 17.86
C GLY A 44 8.50 -2.01 17.21
N TYR A 45 9.58 -1.78 16.47
CA TYR A 45 10.43 -2.84 15.95
C TYR A 45 11.90 -2.42 15.89
N SER A 46 12.81 -3.40 15.93
CA SER A 46 14.22 -3.14 15.67
C SER A 46 14.46 -3.02 14.17
N THR A 47 15.16 -1.99 13.72
CA THR A 47 15.55 -1.81 12.31
C THR A 47 16.49 -2.91 11.81
N THR A 48 17.11 -3.67 12.73
CA THR A 48 17.98 -4.82 12.42
C THR A 48 17.27 -6.17 12.49
N SER A 49 15.97 -6.21 12.84
CA SER A 49 15.24 -7.47 13.03
C SER A 49 14.90 -8.21 11.73
N GLY A 50 15.02 -7.56 10.57
CA GLY A 50 14.61 -8.12 9.28
C GLY A 50 13.09 -8.17 9.05
N ILE A 51 12.30 -7.75 10.04
CA ILE A 51 10.83 -7.61 9.95
C ILE A 51 10.50 -6.51 8.95
N LYS A 52 9.48 -6.74 8.11
CA LYS A 52 8.95 -5.78 7.16
C LYS A 52 7.65 -5.17 7.69
N ILE A 53 7.42 -3.92 7.30
CA ILE A 53 6.14 -3.26 7.54
C ILE A 53 5.25 -3.47 6.32
N ILE A 54 4.05 -4.02 6.55
CA ILE A 54 2.99 -4.16 5.55
C ILE A 54 1.92 -3.10 5.79
N THR A 55 1.30 -2.63 4.70
CA THR A 55 0.20 -1.66 4.78
C THR A 55 -1.11 -2.31 4.35
N ILE A 56 -2.13 -2.25 5.22
CA ILE A 56 -3.48 -2.76 4.97
C ILE A 56 -4.44 -1.60 5.21
N ASP A 57 -5.27 -1.27 4.22
CA ASP A 57 -6.24 -0.15 4.27
C ASP A 57 -5.63 1.20 4.70
N GLY A 58 -4.36 1.42 4.37
CA GLY A 58 -3.64 2.64 4.74
C GLY A 58 -3.08 2.66 6.16
N PHE A 59 -3.09 1.53 6.90
CA PHE A 59 -2.49 1.36 8.23
C PHE A 59 -1.31 0.40 8.18
N ALA A 60 -0.30 0.60 9.04
CA ALA A 60 0.93 -0.19 9.05
C ALA A 60 0.95 -1.25 10.14
N PHE A 61 1.46 -2.45 9.79
CA PHE A 61 1.58 -3.62 10.66
C PHE A 61 2.91 -4.33 10.43
N LYS A 62 3.37 -5.10 11.42
CA LYS A 62 4.52 -6.01 11.28
C LYS A 62 4.12 -7.24 10.47
N ASP A 63 5.02 -7.77 9.64
CA ASP A 63 4.86 -9.06 8.94
C ASP A 63 5.13 -10.24 9.89
N LEU A 64 4.16 -10.50 10.78
CA LEU A 64 4.16 -11.69 11.63
C LEU A 64 3.48 -12.88 10.95
#